data_AF-A0A938CG51-F1
#
_entry.id   AF-A0A938CG51-F1
#
_cell.length_a   1.000
_cell.length_b   1.000
_cell.length_c   1.000
_cell.angle_alpha   90.00
_cell.angle_beta   90.00
_cell.angle_gamma   90.00
#
_symmetry.space_group_name_H-M   'P 1'
#
loop_
_entity.id
_entity.type
_entity.pdbx_description
1 polymer ?
#
loop_
_entity_poly.entity_id
_entity_poly.type
_entity_poly.pdbx_seq_one_letter_code
_entity_poly.pdbx_strand_id
1 'polypeptide(L)'
;MEIRRIDEQDVEGTIAVYHAVYGDGFPFQEFYDARWVKKGVFDDDIAWFVAEDDGQIVGSAAVMLNVGDADDLIGEFGRLVVDPEARSGGIGTRLIEACLAHAQGRVEVGFAECRVAHPGAQKICSRSGFAPVGFEPLAYKLAGNRESVAFMATVGPNALQLRKNNPHTIASVYPLGSAALRAVGCEPDLIAESSPESYPIDDTVAVGAPKGEYDYRLLRIGKGRVVDREVFGGVRLEYGFLKLAAHQAQYLVAEREGQPVGAAGFVHDPIDEKVRLTELIAVSDAVKGSLLKAFVEHVTQAHGPAYVQVDVRADSPRMQQSLWELGFVPVAYFPAMVFEQVERLDVVKMVRLTVPWDLGPIEMIDSVVPFKELVEAAFVERHRGAVIADVTRRVRIFQGLGDWDVERLRAICSETRLRRDQRVFVEGDPGQELYVVVEGEVQIVADRESRQVLASIGPGEVFGELALVDGLPRSAGATCAQDSTLLVLQASDFRQLTARHPAIGRTVLLNLCRTLSSRLRAADQALESLERRETSP
;
A
#
# COMPACT_ATOMS: atom_id res chain seq x y z
N MET A 1 28.27 33.25 11.14
CA MET A 1 27.56 32.16 10.46
C MET A 1 27.89 31.98 8.98
N GLU A 2 28.72 30.98 8.68
CA GLU A 2 29.17 30.56 7.35
C GLU A 2 28.52 29.22 6.95
N ILE A 3 28.27 29.00 5.66
CA ILE A 3 27.85 27.69 5.13
C ILE A 3 28.89 27.23 4.13
N ARG A 4 29.43 26.03 4.36
CA ARG A 4 30.50 25.44 3.56
C ARG A 4 30.34 23.92 3.49
N ARG A 5 31.10 23.28 2.60
CA ARG A 5 31.17 21.81 2.61
C ARG A 5 31.79 21.33 3.92
N ILE A 6 31.32 20.18 4.38
CA ILE A 6 31.88 19.48 5.53
C ILE A 6 33.33 19.04 5.24
N ASP A 7 34.16 19.05 6.27
CA ASP A 7 35.52 18.50 6.27
C ASP A 7 35.66 17.49 7.43
N GLU A 8 36.73 16.69 7.44
CA GLU A 8 37.03 15.69 8.45
C GLU A 8 37.03 16.26 9.87
N GLN A 9 37.50 17.49 10.04
CA GLN A 9 37.53 18.17 11.35
C GLN A 9 36.13 18.49 11.92
N ASP A 10 35.10 18.50 11.08
CA ASP A 10 33.72 18.86 11.47
C ASP A 10 32.90 17.65 11.91
N VAL A 11 33.45 16.43 11.78
CA VAL A 11 32.71 15.17 12.02
C VAL A 11 32.13 15.13 13.43
N GLU A 12 32.94 15.39 14.45
CA GLU A 12 32.50 15.37 15.85
C GLU A 12 31.47 16.47 16.15
N GLY A 13 31.67 17.67 15.61
CA GLY A 13 30.73 18.77 15.75
C GLY A 13 29.37 18.46 15.10
N THR A 14 29.40 17.82 13.93
CA THR A 14 28.19 17.38 13.22
C THR A 14 27.44 16.34 14.05
N ILE A 15 28.12 15.32 14.56
CA ILE A 15 27.54 14.29 15.44
C ILE A 15 26.91 14.92 16.68
N ALA A 16 27.58 15.90 17.29
CA ALA A 16 27.04 16.62 18.45
C ALA A 16 25.70 17.31 18.16
N VAL A 17 25.54 17.94 16.98
CA VAL A 17 24.25 18.54 16.57
C VAL A 17 23.18 17.47 16.39
N TYR A 18 23.50 16.30 15.85
CA TYR A 18 22.55 15.19 15.76
C TYR A 18 22.09 14.72 17.15
N HIS A 19 22.99 14.58 18.12
CA HIS A 19 22.62 14.27 19.51
C HIS A 19 21.75 15.37 20.12
N ALA A 20 22.06 16.64 19.88
CA ALA A 20 21.27 17.76 20.40
C ALA A 20 19.83 17.78 19.84
N VAL A 21 19.65 17.36 18.57
CA VAL A 21 18.34 17.40 17.89
C VAL A 21 17.51 16.13 18.14
N TYR A 22 18.13 14.95 18.08
CA TYR A 22 17.42 13.67 18.13
C TYR A 22 17.65 12.86 19.42
N GLY A 23 18.56 13.30 20.29
CA GLY A 23 19.00 12.51 21.44
C GLY A 23 19.77 11.26 21.01
N ASP A 24 19.72 10.21 21.82
CA ASP A 24 20.41 8.94 21.55
C ASP A 24 19.50 7.89 20.88
N GLY A 25 18.22 8.21 20.72
CA GLY A 25 17.17 7.27 20.30
C GLY A 25 16.87 7.26 18.80
N PHE A 26 17.65 7.95 17.97
CA PHE A 26 17.43 8.01 16.52
C PHE A 26 17.73 6.66 15.85
N PRO A 27 16.88 6.14 14.94
CA PRO A 27 17.05 4.82 14.35
C PRO A 27 18.35 4.67 13.55
N PHE A 28 18.78 5.72 12.85
CA PHE A 28 20.00 5.70 12.04
C PHE A 28 21.24 5.99 12.88
N GLN A 29 21.69 4.97 13.62
CA GLN A 29 22.83 5.05 14.52
C GLN A 29 24.14 5.37 13.79
N GLU A 30 24.19 5.15 12.48
CA GLU A 30 25.32 5.51 11.63
C GLU A 30 25.64 7.01 11.67
N PHE A 31 24.65 7.88 11.92
CA PHE A 31 24.89 9.31 12.08
C PHE A 31 25.60 9.67 13.39
N TYR A 32 25.72 8.73 14.32
CA TYR A 32 26.52 8.86 15.54
C TYR A 32 27.88 8.15 15.43
N ASP A 33 28.15 7.44 14.33
CA ASP A 33 29.44 6.80 14.07
C ASP A 33 30.34 7.73 13.25
N ALA A 34 31.39 8.25 13.90
CA ALA A 34 32.40 9.08 13.28
C ALA A 34 33.02 8.45 12.02
N ARG A 35 33.16 7.12 11.95
CA ARG A 35 33.70 6.45 10.75
C ARG A 35 32.73 6.54 9.58
N TRP A 36 31.44 6.42 9.84
CA TRP A 36 30.42 6.50 8.81
C TRP A 36 30.27 7.93 8.31
N VAL A 37 30.17 8.90 9.22
CA VAL A 37 30.12 10.33 8.87
C VAL A 37 31.36 10.72 8.06
N LYS A 38 32.56 10.31 8.53
CA LYS A 38 33.81 10.51 7.80
C LYS A 38 33.79 9.88 6.40
N LYS A 39 33.23 8.68 6.23
CA LYS A 39 33.05 8.09 4.90
C LYS A 39 32.21 8.99 4.01
N GLY A 40 31.10 9.54 4.54
CA GLY A 40 30.23 10.47 3.81
C GLY A 40 30.90 11.80 3.43
N VAL A 41 31.87 12.28 4.22
CA VAL A 41 32.68 13.47 3.87
C VAL A 41 33.44 13.28 2.55
N PHE A 42 33.96 12.07 2.32
CA PHE A 42 34.79 11.72 1.16
C PHE A 42 34.02 11.00 0.05
N ASP A 43 32.70 10.87 0.17
CA ASP A 43 31.86 10.19 -0.82
C ASP A 43 31.47 11.17 -1.93
N ASP A 44 31.86 10.87 -3.18
CA ASP A 44 31.57 11.72 -4.34
C ASP A 44 30.07 11.80 -4.66
N ASP A 45 29.30 10.78 -4.24
CA ASP A 45 27.85 10.74 -4.39
C ASP A 45 27.14 11.48 -3.23
N ILE A 46 27.87 12.06 -2.28
CA ILE A 46 27.27 12.83 -1.17
C ILE A 46 27.79 14.27 -1.20
N ALA A 47 26.88 15.22 -1.34
CA ALA A 47 27.17 16.63 -1.15
C ALA A 47 26.65 17.10 0.21
N TRP A 48 27.55 17.16 1.18
CA TRP A 48 27.26 17.48 2.57
C TRP A 48 27.79 18.87 2.94
N PHE A 49 26.90 19.69 3.49
CA PHE A 49 27.17 21.05 3.95
C PHE A 49 26.91 21.19 5.44
N VAL A 50 27.71 22.02 6.09
CA VAL A 50 27.57 22.40 7.49
C VAL A 50 27.41 23.90 7.62
N ALA A 51 26.68 24.32 8.65
CA ALA A 51 26.60 25.71 9.08
C ALA A 51 27.49 25.88 10.30
N GLU A 52 28.43 26.81 10.23
CA GLU A 52 29.37 27.12 11.29
C GLU A 52 29.10 28.51 11.87
N ASP A 53 29.05 28.61 13.18
CA ASP A 53 28.98 29.89 13.91
C ASP A 53 30.03 29.92 15.01
N ASP A 54 30.91 30.92 14.98
CA ASP A 54 32.06 31.09 15.90
C ASP A 54 32.88 29.80 16.14
N GLY A 55 33.17 29.04 15.08
CA GLY A 55 33.97 27.81 15.14
C GLY A 55 33.20 26.58 15.62
N GLN A 56 31.89 26.69 15.88
CA GLN A 56 31.01 25.59 16.25
C GLN A 56 30.09 25.22 15.10
N ILE A 57 29.91 23.92 14.86
CA ILE A 57 28.92 23.43 13.92
C ILE A 57 27.54 23.54 14.56
N VAL A 58 26.64 24.29 13.92
CA VAL A 58 25.28 24.57 14.42
C VAL A 58 24.19 24.02 13.50
N GLY A 59 24.58 23.40 12.38
CA GLY A 59 23.65 22.74 11.48
C GLY A 59 24.34 21.94 10.39
N SER A 60 23.59 21.03 9.79
CA SER A 60 24.03 20.14 8.71
C SER A 60 22.88 19.91 7.75
N ALA A 61 23.18 19.73 6.46
CA ALA A 61 22.30 19.13 5.47
C ALA A 61 23.13 18.44 4.39
N ALA A 62 22.57 17.42 3.75
CA ALA A 62 23.22 16.79 2.62
C ALA A 62 22.23 16.40 1.54
N VAL A 63 22.73 16.29 0.31
CA VAL A 63 22.06 15.62 -0.80
C VAL A 63 22.89 14.42 -1.21
N MET A 64 22.25 13.26 -1.25
CA MET A 64 22.80 12.08 -1.92
C MET A 64 22.46 12.18 -3.41
N LEU A 65 23.49 12.27 -4.24
CA LEU A 65 23.42 12.31 -5.68
C LEU A 65 23.33 10.87 -6.17
N ASN A 66 22.42 10.60 -7.11
CA ASN A 66 22.27 9.30 -7.77
C ASN A 66 21.50 8.23 -6.97
N VAL A 67 20.42 8.64 -6.31
CA VAL A 67 19.52 7.74 -5.56
C VAL A 67 18.53 7.08 -6.51
N GLY A 68 18.78 5.86 -6.96
CA GLY A 68 17.91 5.24 -7.95
C GLY A 68 18.31 3.83 -8.37
N ASP A 69 17.47 3.26 -9.22
CA ASP A 69 17.66 1.92 -9.80
C ASP A 69 18.62 1.93 -10.99
N ALA A 70 18.76 3.10 -11.63
CA ALA A 70 19.71 3.38 -12.69
C ALA A 70 20.44 4.70 -12.39
N ASP A 71 21.14 5.26 -13.37
CA ASP A 71 21.60 6.65 -13.34
C ASP A 71 20.42 7.60 -13.60
N ASP A 72 19.45 7.55 -12.69
CA ASP A 72 18.19 8.26 -12.82
C ASP A 72 18.36 9.77 -12.62
N LEU A 73 19.52 10.26 -12.17
CA LEU A 73 19.73 11.67 -11.81
C LEU A 73 18.73 12.14 -10.74
N ILE A 74 18.53 11.32 -9.72
CA ILE A 74 17.66 11.62 -8.58
C ILE A 74 18.53 11.99 -7.38
N GLY A 75 18.08 12.96 -6.59
CA GLY A 75 18.73 13.40 -5.36
C GLY A 75 17.84 13.22 -4.14
N GLU A 76 18.34 12.55 -3.09
CA GLU A 76 17.68 12.53 -1.78
C GLU A 76 18.25 13.64 -0.91
N PHE A 77 17.42 14.62 -0.58
CA PHE A 77 17.75 15.73 0.29
C PHE A 77 17.33 15.39 1.72
N GLY A 78 18.30 15.45 2.63
CA GLY A 78 18.07 15.05 4.01
C GLY A 78 19.23 15.43 4.88
N ARG A 79 19.46 14.62 5.93
CA ARG A 79 20.53 14.85 6.91
C ARG A 79 20.49 16.27 7.49
N LEU A 80 19.27 16.83 7.51
CA LEU A 80 18.99 18.21 7.88
C LEU A 80 18.79 18.27 9.39
N VAL A 81 19.76 18.87 10.06
CA VAL A 81 19.68 19.18 11.49
C VAL A 81 20.11 20.62 11.70
N VAL A 82 19.43 21.30 12.61
CA VAL A 82 19.79 22.66 13.05
C VAL A 82 19.66 22.67 14.56
N ASP A 83 20.74 23.09 15.21
CA ASP A 83 20.81 23.22 16.66
C ASP A 83 19.57 23.98 17.17
N PRO A 84 18.83 23.46 18.16
CA PRO A 84 17.65 24.10 18.72
C PRO A 84 17.86 25.57 19.13
N GLU A 85 19.03 25.91 19.66
CA GLU A 85 19.38 27.27 20.11
C GLU A 85 19.69 28.20 18.93
N ALA A 86 20.11 27.64 17.79
CA ALA A 86 20.45 28.38 16.57
C ALA A 86 19.32 28.44 15.53
N ARG A 87 18.10 27.96 15.83
CA ARG A 87 16.99 27.89 14.86
C ARG A 87 16.55 29.25 14.29
N SER A 88 16.84 30.34 14.98
CA SER A 88 16.57 31.70 14.48
C SER A 88 17.61 32.12 13.44
N GLY A 89 17.17 32.53 12.24
CA GLY A 89 18.08 33.03 11.19
C GLY A 89 18.07 32.25 9.87
N GLY A 90 17.17 31.28 9.70
CA GLY A 90 16.95 30.61 8.40
C GLY A 90 18.07 29.66 7.97
N ILE A 91 18.88 29.17 8.92
CA ILE A 91 20.02 28.26 8.68
C ILE A 91 19.62 27.07 7.81
N GLY A 92 18.55 26.37 8.19
CA GLY A 92 18.10 25.18 7.48
C GLY A 92 17.71 25.45 6.03
N THR A 93 17.06 26.59 5.74
CA THR A 93 16.76 27.00 4.36
C THR A 93 18.03 27.25 3.56
N ARG A 94 18.99 27.98 4.11
CA ARG A 94 20.27 28.24 3.43
C ARG A 94 21.10 26.97 3.20
N LEU A 95 21.03 26.00 4.12
CA LEU A 95 21.68 24.69 3.98
C LEU A 95 21.06 23.88 2.83
N ILE A 96 19.73 23.82 2.75
CA ILE A 96 19.03 23.14 1.65
C ILE A 96 19.27 23.86 0.32
N GLU A 97 19.28 25.18 0.30
CA GLU A 97 19.64 25.98 -0.89
C GLU A 97 21.07 25.68 -1.36
N ALA A 98 22.04 25.51 -0.45
CA ALA A 98 23.40 25.10 -0.80
C ALA A 98 23.43 23.69 -1.40
N CYS A 99 22.66 22.75 -0.85
CA CYS A 99 22.50 21.41 -1.43
C CYS A 99 21.89 21.47 -2.84
N LEU A 100 20.83 22.27 -3.04
CA LEU A 100 20.18 22.45 -4.34
C LEU A 100 21.13 23.07 -5.37
N ALA A 101 21.88 24.10 -4.98
CA ALA A 101 22.87 24.73 -5.85
C ALA A 101 23.97 23.73 -6.28
N HIS A 102 24.38 22.83 -5.39
CA HIS A 102 25.34 21.79 -5.73
C HIS A 102 24.74 20.68 -6.62
N ALA A 103 23.48 20.33 -6.38
CA ALA A 103 22.77 19.31 -7.15
C ALA A 103 22.35 19.80 -8.55
N GLN A 104 22.35 21.12 -8.78
CA GLN A 104 21.97 21.71 -10.06
C GLN A 104 22.81 21.14 -11.22
N GLY A 105 22.11 20.60 -12.24
CA GLY A 105 22.75 19.94 -13.39
C GLY A 105 23.27 18.53 -13.14
N ARG A 106 23.11 18.00 -11.92
CA ARG A 106 23.44 16.61 -11.53
C ARG A 106 22.19 15.81 -11.17
N VAL A 107 21.16 16.51 -10.71
CA VAL A 107 19.88 15.95 -10.31
C VAL A 107 18.77 16.65 -11.09
N GLU A 108 17.88 15.84 -11.66
CA GLU A 108 16.66 16.28 -12.33
C GLU A 108 15.42 16.12 -11.44
N VAL A 109 15.45 15.20 -10.47
CA VAL A 109 14.37 15.03 -9.48
C VAL A 109 14.95 14.97 -8.09
N GLY A 110 14.58 15.93 -7.23
CA GLY A 110 14.96 15.94 -5.82
C GLY A 110 13.79 15.52 -4.95
N PHE A 111 14.01 14.70 -3.92
CA PHE A 111 12.98 14.43 -2.91
C PHE A 111 13.54 14.51 -1.49
N ALA A 112 12.67 14.76 -0.53
CA ALA A 112 12.98 14.84 0.89
C ALA A 112 11.88 14.16 1.69
N GLU A 113 12.30 13.37 2.67
CA GLU A 113 11.44 12.75 3.67
C GLU A 113 11.37 13.63 4.90
N CYS A 114 10.21 14.25 5.13
CA CYS A 114 10.03 15.20 6.20
C CYS A 114 9.18 14.59 7.31
N ARG A 115 9.72 14.49 8.53
CA ARG A 115 8.95 14.10 9.73
C ARG A 115 7.69 14.95 9.89
N VAL A 116 6.61 14.33 10.35
CA VAL A 116 5.35 15.03 10.66
C VAL A 116 5.10 15.22 12.15
N ALA A 117 6.00 14.75 13.02
CA ALA A 117 5.95 15.10 14.45
C ALA A 117 6.19 16.62 14.69
N HIS A 118 6.80 17.31 13.71
CA HIS A 118 6.94 18.76 13.67
C HIS A 118 6.99 19.25 12.20
N PRO A 119 6.64 20.53 11.90
CA PRO A 119 6.62 21.02 10.53
C PRO A 119 7.92 21.67 10.06
N GLY A 120 9.00 21.65 10.86
CA GLY A 120 10.24 22.39 10.60
C GLY A 120 10.87 22.08 9.23
N ALA A 121 11.17 20.81 8.97
CA ALA A 121 11.74 20.35 7.69
C ALA A 121 10.77 20.60 6.51
N GLN A 122 9.47 20.41 6.72
CA GLN A 122 8.44 20.66 5.70
C GLN A 122 8.43 22.14 5.27
N LYS A 123 8.45 23.06 6.25
CA LYS A 123 8.52 24.51 6.02
C LYS A 123 9.79 24.90 5.28
N ILE A 124 10.93 24.29 5.63
CA ILE A 124 12.21 24.52 4.95
C ILE A 124 12.13 24.06 3.49
N CYS A 125 11.73 22.82 3.24
CA CYS A 125 11.61 22.26 1.90
C CYS A 125 10.64 23.08 1.03
N SER A 126 9.48 23.44 1.57
CA SER A 126 8.48 24.27 0.88
C SER A 126 9.04 25.64 0.46
N ARG A 127 9.79 26.32 1.34
CA ARG A 127 10.45 27.60 1.01
C ARG A 127 11.54 27.45 -0.04
N SER A 128 12.20 26.29 -0.07
CA SER A 128 13.22 25.95 -1.05
C SER A 128 12.67 25.35 -2.35
N GLY A 129 11.35 25.42 -2.57
CA GLY A 129 10.71 25.05 -3.84
C GLY A 129 10.29 23.58 -3.96
N PHE A 130 10.33 22.81 -2.88
CA PHE A 130 9.77 21.46 -2.88
C PHE A 130 8.26 21.49 -2.68
N ALA A 131 7.55 20.64 -3.41
CA ALA A 131 6.12 20.44 -3.31
C ALA A 131 5.79 19.07 -2.70
N PRO A 132 4.68 18.94 -1.95
CA PRO A 132 4.26 17.65 -1.41
C PRO A 132 3.87 16.68 -2.53
N VAL A 133 4.30 15.43 -2.41
CA VAL A 133 4.00 14.34 -3.37
C VAL A 133 3.49 13.07 -2.68
N GLY A 134 3.37 13.07 -1.36
CA GLY A 134 2.85 11.94 -0.61
C GLY A 134 2.88 12.10 0.90
N PHE A 135 2.22 11.18 1.57
CA PHE A 135 2.21 11.02 3.02
C PHE A 135 2.40 9.54 3.34
N GLU A 136 3.48 9.22 4.04
CA GLU A 136 3.83 7.84 4.41
C GLU A 136 3.55 7.61 5.90
N PRO A 137 2.46 6.90 6.25
CA PRO A 137 2.08 6.67 7.63
C PRO A 137 3.00 5.65 8.29
N LEU A 138 3.44 5.88 9.53
CA LEU A 138 4.16 4.88 10.35
C LEU A 138 5.46 4.33 9.73
N ALA A 139 6.13 5.12 8.89
CA ALA A 139 7.31 4.74 8.11
C ALA A 139 8.52 4.32 8.97
N TYR A 140 8.84 5.09 10.02
CA TYR A 140 10.09 4.95 10.80
C TYR A 140 9.83 4.52 12.23
N LYS A 141 10.77 3.78 12.83
CA LYS A 141 10.71 3.44 14.26
C LYS A 141 11.63 4.36 15.06
N LEU A 142 11.07 5.33 15.78
CA LEU A 142 11.81 6.26 16.64
C LEU A 142 11.51 5.98 18.12
N ALA A 143 12.55 5.68 18.91
CA ALA A 143 12.42 5.38 20.34
C ALA A 143 11.34 4.33 20.70
N GLY A 144 11.13 3.36 19.81
CA GLY A 144 10.13 2.29 19.97
C GLY A 144 8.75 2.57 19.38
N ASN A 145 8.44 3.81 18.99
CA ASN A 145 7.18 4.20 18.36
C ASN A 145 7.35 4.40 16.85
N ARG A 146 6.28 4.18 16.07
CA ARG A 146 6.30 4.47 14.63
C ARG A 146 5.89 5.91 14.35
N GLU A 147 6.64 6.61 13.51
CA GLU A 147 6.34 7.97 13.05
C GLU A 147 6.00 8.01 11.56
N SER A 148 5.17 8.98 11.18
CA SER A 148 4.81 9.23 9.78
C SER A 148 5.70 10.31 9.16
N VAL A 149 5.79 10.31 7.83
CA VAL A 149 6.54 11.33 7.07
C VAL A 149 5.72 11.88 5.91
N ALA A 150 6.04 13.11 5.52
CA ALA A 150 5.59 13.74 4.29
C ALA A 150 6.71 13.64 3.25
N PHE A 151 6.36 13.22 2.03
CA PHE A 151 7.27 13.30 0.90
C PHE A 151 7.14 14.65 0.23
N MET A 152 8.27 15.34 0.10
CA MET A 152 8.40 16.61 -0.59
C MET A 152 9.34 16.42 -1.79
N ALA A 153 9.02 16.96 -2.96
CA ALA A 153 9.84 16.80 -4.15
C ALA A 153 9.97 18.10 -4.97
N THR A 154 11.08 18.21 -5.67
CA THR A 154 11.32 19.18 -6.75
C THR A 154 11.56 18.40 -8.04
N VAL A 155 10.98 18.87 -9.14
CA VAL A 155 11.08 18.21 -10.44
C VAL A 155 11.56 19.22 -11.46
N GLY A 156 12.70 18.92 -12.08
CA GLY A 156 13.34 19.75 -13.08
C GLY A 156 12.53 19.83 -14.38
N PRO A 157 12.68 20.90 -15.17
CA PRO A 157 11.96 21.08 -16.42
C PRO A 157 12.29 19.98 -17.45
N ASN A 158 13.53 19.49 -17.50
CA ASN A 158 13.89 18.40 -18.40
C ASN A 158 13.23 17.10 -17.95
N ALA A 159 13.16 16.84 -16.64
CA ALA A 159 12.45 15.68 -16.12
C ALA A 159 10.98 15.67 -16.54
N LEU A 160 10.29 16.81 -16.41
CA LEU A 160 8.90 16.96 -16.84
C LEU A 160 8.73 16.84 -18.35
N GLN A 161 9.67 17.36 -19.15
CA GLN A 161 9.63 17.24 -20.60
C GLN A 161 9.77 15.78 -21.08
N LEU A 162 10.60 15.00 -20.39
CA LEU A 162 10.83 13.58 -20.69
C LEU A 162 9.82 12.65 -20.02
N ARG A 163 8.92 13.18 -19.18
CA ARG A 163 7.92 12.39 -18.48
C ARG A 163 6.99 11.69 -19.47
N LYS A 164 6.79 10.39 -19.26
CA LYS A 164 5.78 9.61 -19.97
C LYS A 164 4.39 10.06 -19.51
N ASN A 165 3.63 10.65 -20.42
CA ASN A 165 2.30 11.18 -20.14
C ASN A 165 1.21 10.09 -20.19
N ASN A 166 0.07 10.40 -19.59
CA ASN A 166 -1.14 9.57 -19.50
C ASN A 166 -0.92 8.18 -18.89
N PRO A 167 -0.30 8.06 -17.70
CA PRO A 167 -0.13 6.77 -17.06
C PRO A 167 -1.47 6.16 -16.68
N HIS A 168 -1.65 4.87 -16.99
CA HIS A 168 -2.82 4.09 -16.61
C HIS A 168 -2.69 3.56 -15.18
N THR A 169 -3.59 3.98 -14.29
CA THR A 169 -3.55 3.60 -12.86
C THR A 169 -4.83 2.91 -12.41
N ILE A 170 -4.80 2.24 -11.25
CA ILE A 170 -6.03 1.88 -10.54
C ILE A 170 -6.75 3.14 -10.03
N ALA A 171 -8.06 3.02 -9.79
CA ALA A 171 -8.88 4.14 -9.30
C ALA A 171 -8.39 4.73 -7.97
N SER A 172 -7.86 3.90 -7.05
CA SER A 172 -7.39 4.37 -5.74
C SER A 172 -6.09 5.20 -5.80
N VAL A 173 -5.33 5.13 -6.90
CA VAL A 173 -4.12 5.95 -7.12
C VAL A 173 -4.48 7.33 -7.66
N TYR A 174 -5.58 7.44 -8.42
CA TYR A 174 -5.92 8.64 -9.18
C TYR A 174 -6.01 9.94 -8.34
N PRO A 175 -6.67 9.97 -7.16
CA PRO A 175 -6.73 11.18 -6.35
C PRO A 175 -5.35 11.65 -5.89
N LEU A 176 -4.51 10.72 -5.43
CA LEU A 176 -3.16 10.98 -4.93
C LEU A 176 -2.24 11.45 -6.06
N GLY A 177 -2.25 10.76 -7.20
CA GLY A 177 -1.44 11.13 -8.37
C GLY A 177 -1.84 12.49 -8.94
N SER A 178 -3.14 12.78 -9.00
CA SER A 178 -3.64 14.09 -9.45
C SER A 178 -3.22 15.23 -8.51
N ALA A 179 -3.18 14.98 -7.20
CA ALA A 179 -2.71 15.95 -6.23
C ALA A 179 -1.19 16.20 -6.37
N ALA A 180 -0.40 15.14 -6.51
CA ALA A 180 1.05 15.24 -6.68
C ALA A 180 1.44 15.97 -7.97
N LEU A 181 0.80 15.65 -9.11
CA LEU A 181 1.06 16.34 -10.38
C LEU A 181 0.74 17.84 -10.28
N ARG A 182 -0.41 18.21 -9.71
CA ARG A 182 -0.75 19.62 -9.48
C ARG A 182 0.26 20.32 -8.58
N ALA A 183 0.71 19.64 -7.52
CA ALA A 183 1.66 20.21 -6.56
C ALA A 183 3.00 20.55 -7.22
N VAL A 184 3.48 19.73 -8.16
CA VAL A 184 4.72 20.00 -8.91
C VAL A 184 4.50 20.88 -10.16
N GLY A 185 3.30 21.42 -10.36
CA GLY A 185 2.99 22.33 -11.46
C GLY A 185 2.59 21.66 -12.79
N CYS A 186 2.16 20.40 -12.77
CA CYS A 186 1.66 19.67 -13.93
C CYS A 186 0.12 19.58 -13.92
N GLU A 187 -0.47 19.64 -15.11
CA GLU A 187 -1.88 19.26 -15.28
C GLU A 187 -2.03 17.75 -15.12
N PRO A 188 -2.98 17.26 -14.30
CA PRO A 188 -3.19 15.82 -14.16
C PRO A 188 -3.69 15.18 -15.44
N ASP A 189 -2.97 14.17 -15.88
CA ASP A 189 -3.20 13.43 -17.12
C ASP A 189 -3.41 11.92 -16.89
N LEU A 190 -3.41 11.45 -15.64
CA LEU A 190 -3.58 10.03 -15.31
C LEU A 190 -4.91 9.48 -15.86
N ILE A 191 -4.89 8.21 -16.27
CA ILE A 191 -6.08 7.49 -16.71
C ILE A 191 -6.44 6.45 -15.65
N ALA A 192 -7.53 6.69 -14.91
CA ALA A 192 -8.04 5.73 -13.94
C ALA A 192 -8.78 4.58 -14.65
N GLU A 193 -8.24 3.38 -14.58
CA GLU A 193 -8.92 2.19 -15.06
C GLU A 193 -10.01 1.74 -14.07
N SER A 194 -11.20 1.45 -14.59
CA SER A 194 -12.37 1.13 -13.76
C SER A 194 -12.32 -0.26 -13.13
N SER A 195 -11.65 -1.23 -13.76
CA SER A 195 -11.54 -2.61 -13.27
C SER A 195 -10.36 -3.35 -13.91
N PRO A 196 -9.10 -2.92 -13.67
CA PRO A 196 -7.94 -3.65 -14.14
C PRO A 196 -7.90 -5.06 -13.52
N GLU A 197 -7.41 -6.04 -14.27
CA GLU A 197 -7.27 -7.40 -13.76
C GLU A 197 -5.96 -7.57 -12.99
N SER A 198 -6.02 -8.17 -11.79
CA SER A 198 -4.82 -8.61 -11.08
C SER A 198 -4.07 -9.71 -11.86
N TYR A 199 -2.78 -9.84 -11.59
CA TYR A 199 -1.98 -10.96 -12.09
C TYR A 199 -2.59 -12.30 -11.63
N PRO A 200 -2.76 -13.28 -12.54
CA PRO A 200 -3.25 -14.60 -12.18
C PRO A 200 -2.23 -15.35 -11.33
N ILE A 201 -2.68 -16.42 -10.67
CA ILE A 201 -1.81 -17.31 -9.89
C ILE A 201 -1.69 -18.62 -10.64
N ASP A 202 -0.48 -19.16 -10.67
CA ASP A 202 -0.18 -20.50 -11.15
C ASP A 202 0.14 -21.42 -9.98
N ASP A 203 -0.79 -22.34 -9.66
CA ASP A 203 -0.63 -23.33 -8.60
C ASP A 203 0.38 -24.45 -8.95
N THR A 204 0.85 -24.52 -10.20
CA THR A 204 1.86 -25.50 -10.63
C THR A 204 3.29 -25.03 -10.36
N VAL A 205 3.47 -23.77 -9.97
CA VAL A 205 4.77 -23.15 -9.69
C VAL A 205 5.04 -23.23 -8.19
N ALA A 206 6.16 -23.84 -7.82
CA ALA A 206 6.63 -23.85 -6.44
C ALA A 206 7.44 -22.60 -6.17
N VAL A 207 7.07 -21.82 -5.15
CA VAL A 207 7.84 -20.64 -4.72
C VAL A 207 8.49 -20.91 -3.37
N GLY A 208 9.79 -20.60 -3.24
CA GLY A 208 10.51 -20.75 -1.98
C GLY A 208 11.89 -20.11 -2.01
N ALA A 209 12.68 -20.34 -0.95
CA ALA A 209 14.06 -19.88 -0.91
C ALA A 209 14.90 -20.55 -2.04
N PRO A 210 15.91 -19.85 -2.60
CA PRO A 210 16.80 -20.41 -3.60
C PRO A 210 17.53 -21.67 -3.09
N LYS A 211 17.63 -22.72 -3.91
CA LYS A 211 18.35 -23.98 -3.58
C LYS A 211 19.74 -24.05 -4.24
N GLY A 212 20.85 -23.98 -3.49
CA GLY A 212 22.21 -24.14 -4.06
C GLY A 212 22.71 -22.92 -4.87
N GLU A 213 23.67 -23.10 -5.80
CA GLU A 213 24.32 -22.02 -6.59
C GLU A 213 23.40 -21.38 -7.68
N TYR A 214 22.22 -20.89 -7.30
CA TYR A 214 21.36 -20.13 -8.23
C TYR A 214 21.78 -18.66 -8.41
N ASP A 215 22.86 -18.25 -7.74
CA ASP A 215 23.23 -16.85 -7.49
C ASP A 215 23.42 -15.98 -8.74
N TYR A 216 23.87 -16.57 -9.86
CA TYR A 216 24.09 -15.83 -11.11
C TYR A 216 23.03 -16.10 -12.19
N ARG A 217 22.19 -17.13 -12.02
CA ARG A 217 21.19 -17.54 -13.03
C ARG A 217 19.87 -16.81 -12.85
N LEU A 218 19.51 -16.44 -11.62
CA LEU A 218 18.34 -15.60 -11.34
C LEU A 218 18.46 -14.23 -12.02
N LEU A 219 19.67 -13.66 -12.05
CA LEU A 219 20.02 -12.45 -12.79
C LEU A 219 19.97 -12.60 -14.34
N ARG A 220 19.79 -13.81 -14.86
CA ARG A 220 19.85 -14.13 -16.31
C ARG A 220 18.51 -14.58 -16.90
N ILE A 221 17.45 -14.67 -16.11
CA ILE A 221 16.08 -14.95 -16.59
C ILE A 221 15.62 -13.71 -17.41
N GLY A 222 16.05 -13.65 -18.67
CA GLY A 222 15.81 -12.51 -19.58
C GLY A 222 17.05 -11.90 -20.26
N LYS A 223 18.15 -12.63 -20.46
CA LYS A 223 19.39 -12.10 -21.11
C LYS A 223 20.06 -10.92 -20.37
N GLY A 224 19.87 -10.84 -19.06
CA GLY A 224 20.58 -9.87 -18.20
C GLY A 224 20.00 -8.45 -18.20
N ARG A 225 18.77 -8.25 -18.70
CA ARG A 225 18.02 -7.00 -18.54
C ARG A 225 16.58 -7.31 -18.13
N VAL A 226 16.10 -6.67 -17.06
CA VAL A 226 14.67 -6.63 -16.76
C VAL A 226 14.04 -5.74 -17.83
N VAL A 227 13.26 -6.33 -18.72
CA VAL A 227 12.50 -5.58 -19.74
C VAL A 227 11.15 -5.26 -19.14
N ASP A 228 10.70 -4.01 -19.32
CA ASP A 228 9.39 -3.55 -18.84
C ASP A 228 9.29 -3.63 -17.31
N ARG A 229 10.22 -2.96 -16.61
CA ARG A 229 10.31 -3.02 -15.15
C ARG A 229 9.10 -2.34 -14.52
N GLU A 230 8.42 -3.07 -13.64
CA GLU A 230 7.23 -2.56 -12.94
C GLU A 230 7.47 -2.27 -11.46
N VAL A 231 8.51 -2.84 -10.87
CA VAL A 231 8.87 -2.70 -9.44
C VAL A 231 10.23 -2.05 -9.34
N PHE A 232 10.32 -1.00 -8.52
CA PHE A 232 11.52 -0.21 -8.27
C PHE A 232 11.98 -0.38 -6.82
N GLY A 233 13.29 -0.34 -6.61
CA GLY A 233 13.90 -0.74 -5.33
C GLY A 233 15.07 0.10 -4.84
N GLY A 234 15.66 0.93 -5.71
CA GLY A 234 16.94 1.59 -5.46
C GLY A 234 18.13 0.62 -5.47
N VAL A 235 17.97 -0.56 -6.09
CA VAL A 235 19.00 -1.61 -6.16
C VAL A 235 19.40 -1.81 -7.63
N ARG A 236 20.66 -1.48 -7.94
CA ARG A 236 21.22 -1.61 -9.29
C ARG A 236 21.60 -3.06 -9.60
N LEU A 237 20.65 -3.80 -10.16
CA LEU A 237 20.80 -5.22 -10.49
C LEU A 237 21.95 -5.50 -11.48
N GLU A 238 22.25 -4.55 -12.36
CA GLU A 238 23.34 -4.64 -13.34
C GLU A 238 24.73 -4.66 -12.72
N TYR A 239 24.89 -4.24 -11.45
CA TYR A 239 26.19 -4.19 -10.78
C TYR A 239 26.59 -5.55 -10.16
N GLY A 240 25.71 -6.55 -10.30
CA GLY A 240 26.01 -7.94 -9.94
C GLY A 240 25.92 -8.25 -8.44
N PHE A 241 26.26 -9.50 -8.11
CA PHE A 241 26.02 -10.12 -6.81
C PHE A 241 26.62 -9.36 -5.61
N LEU A 242 27.83 -8.80 -5.74
CA LEU A 242 28.47 -8.09 -4.63
C LEU A 242 27.67 -6.87 -4.17
N LYS A 243 27.01 -6.16 -5.09
CA LYS A 243 26.15 -5.02 -4.75
C LYS A 243 24.85 -5.50 -4.11
N LEU A 244 24.26 -6.58 -4.61
CA LEU A 244 23.07 -7.20 -3.98
C LEU A 244 23.34 -7.60 -2.53
N ALA A 245 24.48 -8.24 -2.27
CA ALA A 245 24.90 -8.63 -0.92
C ALA A 245 25.14 -7.40 -0.03
N ALA A 246 25.73 -6.33 -0.57
CA ALA A 246 25.91 -5.07 0.16
C ALA A 246 24.57 -4.42 0.56
N HIS A 247 23.52 -4.62 -0.22
CA HIS A 247 22.15 -4.19 0.11
C HIS A 247 21.35 -5.22 0.92
N GLN A 248 21.97 -6.31 1.39
CA GLN A 248 21.30 -7.38 2.14
C GLN A 248 20.05 -7.94 1.43
N ALA A 249 20.07 -7.98 0.09
CA ALA A 249 18.95 -8.46 -0.70
C ALA A 249 18.73 -9.97 -0.51
N GLN A 250 17.47 -10.34 -0.29
CA GLN A 250 16.97 -11.71 -0.17
C GLN A 250 16.04 -12.02 -1.35
N TYR A 251 15.86 -13.30 -1.66
CA TYR A 251 15.10 -13.73 -2.82
C TYR A 251 14.16 -14.89 -2.53
N LEU A 252 12.98 -14.84 -3.14
CA LEU A 252 12.13 -16.00 -3.38
C LEU A 252 12.22 -16.37 -4.86
N VAL A 253 12.34 -17.66 -5.15
CA VAL A 253 12.45 -18.20 -6.50
C VAL A 253 11.22 -19.03 -6.83
N ALA A 254 10.63 -18.75 -7.98
CA ALA A 254 9.59 -19.56 -8.59
C ALA A 254 10.24 -20.64 -9.45
N GLU A 255 9.92 -21.91 -9.18
CA GLU A 255 10.40 -23.07 -9.93
C GLU A 255 9.23 -23.82 -10.60
N ARG A 256 9.44 -24.27 -11.84
CA ARG A 256 8.57 -25.23 -12.53
C ARG A 256 9.43 -26.38 -13.03
N GLU A 257 9.08 -27.61 -12.66
CA GLU A 257 9.84 -28.82 -13.03
C GLU A 257 11.34 -28.74 -12.67
N GLY A 258 11.66 -28.05 -11.56
CA GLY A 258 13.04 -27.86 -11.10
C GLY A 258 13.85 -26.81 -11.87
N GLN A 259 13.22 -26.05 -12.78
CA GLN A 259 13.84 -24.91 -13.46
C GLN A 259 13.31 -23.59 -12.91
N PRO A 260 14.18 -22.58 -12.68
CA PRO A 260 13.74 -21.27 -12.22
C PRO A 260 13.01 -20.53 -13.35
N VAL A 261 11.80 -20.05 -13.03
CA VAL A 261 10.90 -19.32 -13.96
C VAL A 261 10.59 -17.90 -13.49
N GLY A 262 11.10 -17.49 -12.33
CA GLY A 262 11.01 -16.13 -11.84
C GLY A 262 11.63 -15.97 -10.45
N ALA A 263 11.76 -14.73 -10.01
CA ALA A 263 12.27 -14.36 -8.70
C ALA A 263 11.63 -13.06 -8.18
N ALA A 264 11.45 -12.97 -6.87
CA ALA A 264 11.10 -11.74 -6.16
C ALA A 264 12.24 -11.40 -5.20
N GLY A 265 12.91 -10.27 -5.42
CA GLY A 265 13.99 -9.77 -4.57
C GLY A 265 13.49 -8.70 -3.61
N PHE A 266 13.95 -8.73 -2.37
CA PHE A 266 13.53 -7.81 -1.32
C PHE A 266 14.64 -7.55 -0.31
N VAL A 267 14.58 -6.41 0.38
CA VAL A 267 15.49 -6.03 1.46
C VAL A 267 14.72 -5.90 2.75
N HIS A 268 15.29 -6.41 3.84
CA HIS A 268 14.74 -6.25 5.19
C HIS A 268 15.65 -5.31 5.98
N ASP A 269 15.08 -4.21 6.44
CA ASP A 269 15.68 -3.32 7.43
C ASP A 269 15.27 -3.79 8.83
N PRO A 270 16.20 -4.37 9.63
CA PRO A 270 15.88 -4.87 10.96
C PRO A 270 15.71 -3.75 12.00
N ILE A 271 16.18 -2.53 11.72
CA ILE A 271 16.09 -1.38 12.63
C ILE A 271 14.70 -0.77 12.54
N ASP A 272 14.27 -0.45 11.32
CA ASP A 272 12.95 0.11 11.04
C ASP A 272 11.85 -0.96 10.90
N GLU A 273 12.19 -2.25 11.03
CA GLU A 273 11.31 -3.41 10.85
C GLU A 273 10.50 -3.31 9.54
N LYS A 274 11.19 -2.91 8.48
CA LYS A 274 10.63 -2.56 7.17
C LYS A 274 11.14 -3.52 6.12
N VAL A 275 10.25 -4.07 5.30
CA VAL A 275 10.62 -4.85 4.12
C VAL A 275 10.26 -4.09 2.85
N ARG A 276 11.19 -4.02 1.92
CA ARG A 276 10.98 -3.41 0.59
C ARG A 276 11.14 -4.47 -0.48
N LEU A 277 10.11 -4.66 -1.32
CA LEU A 277 10.27 -5.42 -2.56
C LEU A 277 11.08 -4.57 -3.54
N THR A 278 12.22 -5.06 -4.00
CA THR A 278 13.16 -4.31 -4.85
C THR A 278 13.08 -4.70 -6.31
N GLU A 279 12.64 -5.92 -6.59
CA GLU A 279 12.48 -6.42 -7.95
C GLU A 279 11.48 -7.57 -8.04
N LEU A 280 10.91 -7.72 -9.24
CA LEU A 280 10.08 -8.85 -9.60
C LEU A 280 10.38 -9.25 -11.04
N ILE A 281 10.93 -10.45 -11.22
CA ILE A 281 11.33 -11.00 -12.52
C ILE A 281 10.53 -12.27 -12.75
N ALA A 282 9.87 -12.40 -13.90
CA ALA A 282 9.04 -13.56 -14.18
C ALA A 282 8.93 -13.80 -15.68
N VAL A 283 8.90 -15.06 -16.10
CA VAL A 283 8.67 -15.43 -17.51
C VAL A 283 7.21 -15.31 -17.96
N SER A 284 6.28 -15.10 -17.03
CA SER A 284 4.85 -14.93 -17.34
C SER A 284 4.11 -14.18 -16.23
N ASP A 285 2.97 -13.58 -16.59
CA ASP A 285 2.05 -12.91 -15.67
C ASP A 285 1.58 -13.81 -14.51
N ALA A 286 1.33 -15.09 -14.77
CA ALA A 286 0.91 -16.02 -13.73
C ALA A 286 2.02 -16.29 -12.70
N VAL A 287 3.28 -16.31 -13.14
CA VAL A 287 4.44 -16.40 -12.25
C VAL A 287 4.59 -15.12 -11.42
N LYS A 288 4.32 -13.92 -11.99
CA LYS A 288 4.31 -12.67 -11.22
C LYS A 288 3.30 -12.73 -10.07
N GLY A 289 2.06 -13.14 -10.35
CA GLY A 289 1.02 -13.26 -9.32
C GLY A 289 1.38 -14.27 -8.23
N SER A 290 1.91 -15.45 -8.60
CA SER A 290 2.38 -16.45 -7.63
C SER A 290 3.53 -15.93 -6.76
N LEU A 291 4.51 -15.22 -7.35
CA LEU A 291 5.63 -14.63 -6.61
C LEU A 291 5.19 -13.52 -5.65
N LEU A 292 4.29 -12.63 -6.08
CA LEU A 292 3.75 -11.56 -5.23
C LEU A 292 2.99 -12.14 -4.03
N LYS A 293 2.14 -13.14 -4.28
CA LYS A 293 1.43 -13.86 -3.21
C LYS A 293 2.41 -14.49 -2.23
N ALA A 294 3.38 -15.26 -2.73
CA ALA A 294 4.36 -15.95 -1.90
C ALA A 294 5.26 -14.97 -1.13
N PHE A 295 5.63 -13.83 -1.73
CA PHE A 295 6.36 -12.76 -1.06
C PHE A 295 5.57 -12.21 0.13
N VAL A 296 4.30 -11.83 -0.08
CA VAL A 296 3.45 -11.33 1.01
C VAL A 296 3.26 -12.38 2.08
N GLU A 297 2.99 -13.64 1.72
CA GLU A 297 2.89 -14.75 2.68
C GLU A 297 4.20 -14.93 3.46
N HIS A 298 5.35 -14.89 2.79
CA HIS A 298 6.66 -15.03 3.42
C HIS A 298 6.92 -13.93 4.46
N VAL A 299 6.69 -12.67 4.08
CA VAL A 299 6.92 -11.52 4.96
C VAL A 299 5.80 -11.31 5.99
N THR A 300 4.74 -12.12 5.98
CA THR A 300 3.66 -12.03 6.98
C THR A 300 3.54 -13.25 7.88
N GLN A 301 4.45 -14.23 7.75
CA GLN A 301 4.59 -15.34 8.72
C GLN A 301 4.96 -14.83 10.13
N ALA A 302 4.76 -15.66 11.17
CA ALA A 302 4.79 -15.25 12.59
C ALA A 302 5.94 -14.28 12.98
N HIS A 303 5.60 -13.12 13.55
CA HIS A 303 6.50 -11.96 13.82
C HIS A 303 7.00 -11.21 12.56
N GLY A 304 6.26 -11.27 11.45
CA GLY A 304 6.60 -10.57 10.21
C GLY A 304 6.69 -9.05 10.36
N PRO A 305 7.39 -8.35 9.45
CA PRO A 305 7.55 -6.90 9.45
C PRO A 305 6.25 -6.15 9.67
N ALA A 306 6.35 -5.12 10.50
CA ALA A 306 5.31 -4.15 10.75
C ALA A 306 4.94 -3.35 9.49
N TYR A 307 5.86 -3.29 8.52
CA TYR A 307 5.80 -2.41 7.36
C TYR A 307 6.34 -3.07 6.10
N VAL A 308 5.55 -3.14 5.04
CA VAL A 308 5.99 -3.64 3.73
C VAL A 308 5.75 -2.59 2.65
N GLN A 309 6.79 -2.26 1.87
CA GLN A 309 6.77 -1.24 0.83
C GLN A 309 7.06 -1.85 -0.54
N VAL A 310 6.36 -1.36 -1.57
CA VAL A 310 6.71 -1.57 -2.97
C VAL A 310 6.58 -0.24 -3.71
N ASP A 311 7.61 0.12 -4.48
CA ASP A 311 7.53 1.24 -5.42
C ASP A 311 7.23 0.65 -6.80
N VAL A 312 6.14 1.10 -7.42
CA VAL A 312 5.68 0.54 -8.70
C VAL A 312 5.51 1.59 -9.76
N ARG A 313 5.69 1.19 -11.01
CA ARG A 313 5.41 2.04 -12.16
C ARG A 313 3.96 2.50 -12.15
N ALA A 314 3.74 3.80 -12.37
CA ALA A 314 2.40 4.37 -12.44
C ALA A 314 1.61 3.83 -13.63
N ASP A 315 2.27 3.49 -14.75
CA ASP A 315 1.66 2.90 -15.94
C ASP A 315 1.66 1.35 -15.89
N SER A 316 1.32 0.79 -14.72
CA SER A 316 1.22 -0.66 -14.48
C SER A 316 -0.02 -0.97 -13.62
N PRO A 317 -1.24 -0.77 -14.16
CA PRO A 317 -2.47 -0.88 -13.38
C PRO A 317 -2.73 -2.31 -12.87
N ARG A 318 -2.28 -3.34 -13.59
CA ARG A 318 -2.38 -4.75 -13.14
C ARG A 318 -1.50 -5.04 -11.92
N MET A 319 -0.28 -4.50 -11.90
CA MET A 319 0.62 -4.60 -10.74
C MET A 319 0.03 -3.88 -9.53
N GLN A 320 -0.43 -2.65 -9.73
CA GLN A 320 -1.09 -1.86 -8.69
C GLN A 320 -2.33 -2.57 -8.15
N GLN A 321 -3.16 -3.16 -9.02
CA GLN A 321 -4.33 -3.93 -8.63
C GLN A 321 -3.96 -5.18 -7.83
N SER A 322 -2.95 -5.94 -8.27
CA SER A 322 -2.44 -7.09 -7.53
C SER A 322 -1.96 -6.70 -6.13
N LEU A 323 -1.23 -5.60 -6.00
CA LEU A 323 -0.78 -5.09 -4.71
C LEU A 323 -1.95 -4.59 -3.84
N TRP A 324 -2.92 -3.90 -4.44
CA TRP A 324 -4.14 -3.46 -3.75
C TRP A 324 -4.92 -4.63 -3.14
N GLU A 325 -5.13 -5.69 -3.93
CA GLU A 325 -5.74 -6.95 -3.49
C GLU A 325 -4.92 -7.61 -2.37
N LEU A 326 -3.59 -7.58 -2.51
CA LEU A 326 -2.64 -8.00 -1.47
C LEU A 326 -2.50 -7.01 -0.31
N GLY A 327 -3.38 -6.02 -0.18
CA GLY A 327 -3.46 -5.13 0.98
C GLY A 327 -2.45 -4.01 1.06
N PHE A 328 -1.84 -3.67 -0.06
CA PHE A 328 -1.07 -2.44 -0.18
C PHE A 328 -1.99 -1.26 -0.54
N VAL A 329 -1.63 -0.08 -0.06
CA VAL A 329 -2.36 1.19 -0.26
C VAL A 329 -1.38 2.21 -0.84
N PRO A 330 -1.76 3.03 -1.84
CA PRO A 330 -0.88 4.07 -2.35
C PRO A 330 -0.68 5.17 -1.30
N VAL A 331 0.57 5.56 -1.06
CA VAL A 331 0.96 6.54 -0.04
C VAL A 331 1.71 7.74 -0.61
N ALA A 332 2.35 7.59 -1.76
CA ALA A 332 2.99 8.69 -2.49
C ALA A 332 2.97 8.45 -4.00
N TYR A 333 3.05 9.53 -4.77
CA TYR A 333 3.14 9.52 -6.22
C TYR A 333 4.27 10.45 -6.67
N PHE A 334 5.31 9.92 -7.28
CA PHE A 334 6.49 10.67 -7.72
C PHE A 334 6.49 10.84 -9.25
N PRO A 335 6.27 12.06 -9.76
CA PRO A 335 6.35 12.33 -11.19
C PRO A 335 7.79 12.25 -11.71
N ALA A 336 7.97 11.66 -12.90
CA ALA A 336 9.23 11.60 -13.63
C ALA A 336 10.42 11.01 -12.84
N MET A 337 10.15 10.15 -11.87
CA MET A 337 11.14 9.65 -10.92
C MET A 337 12.22 8.82 -11.63
N VAL A 338 11.82 7.76 -12.33
CA VAL A 338 12.75 6.78 -12.93
C VAL A 338 13.04 7.13 -14.38
N PHE A 339 14.31 7.10 -14.80
CA PHE A 339 14.70 7.26 -16.19
C PHE A 339 14.86 5.89 -16.86
N GLU A 340 13.93 5.53 -17.74
CA GLU A 340 13.97 4.27 -18.48
C GLU A 340 14.06 4.55 -19.99
N GLN A 341 15.15 4.10 -20.60
CA GLN A 341 15.46 4.29 -22.02
C GLN A 341 15.57 5.78 -22.42
N VAL A 342 14.47 6.38 -22.88
CA VAL A 342 14.41 7.76 -23.40
C VAL A 342 13.33 8.59 -22.71
N GLU A 343 12.60 8.00 -21.77
CA GLU A 343 11.48 8.63 -21.07
C GLU A 343 11.68 8.53 -19.55
N ARG A 344 10.91 9.33 -18.82
CA ARG A 344 10.84 9.29 -17.36
C ARG A 344 9.50 8.76 -16.91
N LEU A 345 9.53 7.78 -16.04
CA LEU A 345 8.36 7.09 -15.54
C LEU A 345 7.95 7.67 -14.18
N ASP A 346 6.64 7.83 -14.03
CA ASP A 346 6.05 8.12 -12.73
C ASP A 346 6.04 6.86 -11.86
N VAL A 347 6.20 7.05 -10.55
CA VAL A 347 6.27 5.97 -9.56
C VAL A 347 5.19 6.16 -8.50
N VAL A 348 4.49 5.08 -8.17
CA VAL A 348 3.54 4.99 -7.07
C VAL A 348 4.20 4.21 -5.95
N LYS A 349 4.35 4.83 -4.77
CA LYS A 349 4.73 4.09 -3.56
C LYS A 349 3.49 3.48 -2.95
N MET A 350 3.48 2.16 -2.79
CA MET A 350 2.40 1.40 -2.16
C MET A 350 2.89 0.68 -0.91
N VAL A 351 2.08 0.69 0.15
CA VAL A 351 2.47 0.20 1.47
C VAL A 351 1.40 -0.69 2.06
N ARG A 352 1.84 -1.79 2.69
CA ARG A 352 1.02 -2.64 3.54
C ARG A 352 1.50 -2.51 4.99
N LEU A 353 0.57 -2.20 5.88
CA LEU A 353 0.80 -2.12 7.32
C LEU A 353 0.24 -3.38 7.99
N THR A 354 0.96 -3.90 8.99
CA THR A 354 0.50 -4.98 9.87
C THR A 354 0.39 -4.53 11.32
N VAL A 355 0.69 -3.26 11.59
CA VAL A 355 0.59 -2.60 12.89
C VAL A 355 -0.74 -1.86 13.05
N PRO A 356 -1.18 -1.59 14.30
CA PRO A 356 -2.33 -0.73 14.56
C PRO A 356 -2.16 0.66 13.94
N TRP A 357 -3.27 1.23 13.46
CA TRP A 357 -3.33 2.58 12.94
C TRP A 357 -3.31 3.61 14.09
N ASP A 358 -2.12 3.91 14.60
CA ASP A 358 -1.87 4.97 15.57
C ASP A 358 -0.74 5.87 15.07
N LEU A 359 -1.12 6.96 14.40
CA LEU A 359 -0.17 7.89 13.77
C LEU A 359 0.63 8.73 14.77
N GLY A 360 0.28 8.69 16.06
CA GLY A 360 0.90 9.54 17.08
C GLY A 360 0.65 11.03 16.83
N PRO A 361 1.53 11.92 17.36
CA PRO A 361 1.41 13.36 17.16
C PRO A 361 1.72 13.75 15.70
N ILE A 362 0.86 14.57 15.12
CA ILE A 362 1.01 15.10 13.76
C ILE A 362 0.89 16.62 13.77
N GLU A 363 1.93 17.29 13.32
CA GLU A 363 1.97 18.72 13.03
C GLU A 363 2.58 18.93 11.63
N MET A 364 1.77 19.42 10.70
CA MET A 364 2.12 19.53 9.28
C MET A 364 1.79 20.90 8.72
N ILE A 365 2.43 21.24 7.59
CA ILE A 365 2.05 22.42 6.80
C ILE A 365 0.78 22.14 5.99
N ASP A 366 0.00 23.19 5.72
CA ASP A 366 -1.31 23.09 5.05
C ASP A 366 -1.26 22.35 3.71
N SER A 367 -0.16 22.50 2.95
CA SER A 367 -0.01 21.84 1.65
C SER A 367 0.11 20.31 1.75
N VAL A 368 0.53 19.76 2.90
CA VAL A 368 0.69 18.31 3.12
C VAL A 368 -0.63 17.68 3.59
N VAL A 369 -1.50 18.44 4.26
CA VAL A 369 -2.77 17.93 4.84
C VAL A 369 -3.62 17.17 3.83
N PRO A 370 -3.84 17.63 2.58
CA PRO A 370 -4.63 16.89 1.60
C PRO A 370 -4.06 15.50 1.29
N PHE A 371 -2.73 15.34 1.30
CA PHE A 371 -2.09 14.05 1.03
C PHE A 371 -2.35 13.05 2.16
N LYS A 372 -2.26 13.49 3.43
CA LYS A 372 -2.64 12.68 4.58
C LYS A 372 -4.08 12.20 4.46
N GLU A 373 -5.02 13.11 4.16
CA GLU A 373 -6.45 12.78 4.07
C GLU A 373 -6.74 11.77 2.96
N LEU A 374 -6.09 11.91 1.80
CA LEU A 374 -6.21 10.95 0.69
C LEU A 374 -5.68 9.57 1.08
N VAL A 375 -4.53 9.51 1.74
CA VAL A 375 -3.93 8.24 2.19
C VAL A 375 -4.78 7.60 3.28
N GLU A 376 -5.25 8.36 4.27
CA GLU A 376 -6.17 7.89 5.30
C GLU A 376 -7.45 7.32 4.70
N ALA A 377 -8.05 8.02 3.73
CA ALA A 377 -9.25 7.54 3.04
C ALA A 377 -8.99 6.19 2.35
N ALA A 378 -7.86 6.02 1.68
CA ALA A 378 -7.49 4.78 1.02
C ALA A 378 -7.24 3.62 2.02
N PHE A 379 -6.63 3.91 3.18
CA PHE A 379 -6.54 2.92 4.26
C PHE A 379 -7.89 2.57 4.87
N VAL A 380 -8.78 3.54 5.10
CA VAL A 380 -10.13 3.29 5.61
C VAL A 380 -10.94 2.43 4.64
N GLU A 381 -10.88 2.75 3.34
CA GLU A 381 -11.47 1.93 2.27
C GLU A 381 -10.93 0.49 2.33
N ARG A 382 -9.62 0.32 2.51
CA ARG A 382 -9.00 -1.00 2.66
C ARG A 382 -9.41 -1.75 3.93
N HIS A 383 -9.51 -1.06 5.06
CA HIS A 383 -9.89 -1.64 6.36
C HIS A 383 -11.36 -2.07 6.37
N ARG A 384 -12.26 -1.27 5.79
CA ARG A 384 -13.63 -1.72 5.51
C ARG A 384 -13.61 -3.01 4.71
N GLY A 385 -12.77 -3.07 3.68
CA GLY A 385 -12.47 -4.28 2.94
C GLY A 385 -11.96 -5.47 3.77
N ALA A 386 -11.12 -5.25 4.79
CA ALA A 386 -10.59 -6.31 5.64
C ALA A 386 -11.64 -6.89 6.60
N VAL A 387 -12.49 -6.03 7.18
CA VAL A 387 -13.66 -6.46 7.98
C VAL A 387 -14.59 -7.29 7.10
N ILE A 388 -14.82 -6.84 5.87
CA ILE A 388 -15.59 -7.58 4.87
C ILE A 388 -14.94 -8.93 4.53
N ALA A 389 -13.62 -9.00 4.41
CA ALA A 389 -12.90 -10.25 4.14
C ALA A 389 -12.99 -11.24 5.32
N ASP A 390 -12.86 -10.78 6.57
CA ASP A 390 -13.03 -11.64 7.75
C ASP A 390 -14.46 -12.17 7.87
N VAL A 391 -15.46 -11.32 7.60
CA VAL A 391 -16.86 -11.75 7.50
C VAL A 391 -17.01 -12.76 6.37
N THR A 392 -16.45 -12.49 5.20
CA THR A 392 -16.51 -13.38 4.04
C THR A 392 -15.95 -14.78 4.40
N ARG A 393 -14.85 -14.87 5.15
CA ARG A 393 -14.30 -16.16 5.62
C ARG A 393 -15.22 -16.91 6.59
N ARG A 394 -15.99 -16.20 7.41
CA ARG A 394 -16.91 -16.80 8.40
C ARG A 394 -18.26 -17.19 7.78
N VAL A 395 -18.61 -16.60 6.66
CA VAL A 395 -19.89 -16.77 6.00
C VAL A 395 -19.93 -18.07 5.19
N ARG A 396 -20.95 -18.88 5.45
CA ARG A 396 -21.09 -20.21 4.83
C ARG A 396 -21.09 -20.19 3.31
N ILE A 397 -21.65 -19.15 2.69
CA ILE A 397 -21.74 -19.09 1.21
C ILE A 397 -20.37 -18.91 0.56
N PHE A 398 -19.38 -18.40 1.29
CA PHE A 398 -18.04 -18.12 0.76
C PHE A 398 -16.99 -19.14 1.26
N GLN A 399 -17.40 -20.17 2.00
CA GLN A 399 -16.48 -21.21 2.46
C GLN A 399 -15.85 -21.98 1.29
N GLY A 400 -14.54 -22.22 1.38
CA GLY A 400 -13.76 -22.91 0.35
C GLY A 400 -13.17 -21.99 -0.71
N LEU A 401 -13.34 -20.67 -0.58
CA LEU A 401 -12.64 -19.67 -1.39
C LEU A 401 -11.25 -19.38 -0.81
N GLY A 402 -10.26 -19.21 -1.69
CA GLY A 402 -8.93 -18.76 -1.29
C GLY A 402 -8.91 -17.27 -0.98
N ASP A 403 -7.83 -16.77 -0.38
CA ASP A 403 -7.72 -15.36 0.04
C ASP A 403 -7.90 -14.36 -1.11
N TRP A 404 -7.41 -14.69 -2.29
CA TRP A 404 -7.60 -13.89 -3.50
C TRP A 404 -9.04 -13.88 -4.00
N ASP A 405 -9.75 -14.99 -3.86
CA ASP A 405 -11.16 -15.08 -4.24
C ASP A 405 -12.04 -14.28 -3.27
N VAL A 406 -11.69 -14.32 -1.97
CA VAL A 406 -12.30 -13.49 -0.93
C VAL A 406 -12.08 -12.01 -1.22
N GLU A 407 -10.87 -11.62 -1.60
CA GLU A 407 -10.55 -10.22 -1.92
C GLU A 407 -11.29 -9.73 -3.18
N ARG A 408 -11.41 -10.58 -4.21
CA ARG A 408 -12.21 -10.28 -5.41
C ARG A 408 -13.69 -10.11 -5.11
N LEU A 409 -14.26 -10.97 -4.25
CA LEU A 409 -15.64 -10.82 -3.79
C LEU A 409 -15.82 -9.53 -3.00
N ARG A 410 -14.89 -9.22 -2.11
CA ARG A 410 -14.90 -7.97 -1.36
C ARG A 410 -14.90 -6.75 -2.27
N ALA A 411 -14.13 -6.77 -3.37
CA ALA A 411 -14.09 -5.64 -4.32
C ALA A 411 -15.46 -5.31 -4.96
N ILE A 412 -16.39 -6.25 -4.97
CA ILE A 412 -17.76 -6.07 -5.51
C ILE A 412 -18.85 -6.02 -4.43
N CYS A 413 -18.45 -6.07 -3.15
CA CYS A 413 -19.36 -5.96 -2.02
C CYS A 413 -19.33 -4.53 -1.47
N SER A 414 -20.51 -3.99 -1.13
CA SER A 414 -20.64 -2.70 -0.42
C SER A 414 -21.14 -2.91 1.01
N GLU A 415 -20.79 -2.02 1.93
CA GLU A 415 -21.31 -2.00 3.30
C GLU A 415 -22.48 -1.03 3.43
N THR A 416 -23.52 -1.42 4.16
CA THR A 416 -24.60 -0.53 4.60
C THR A 416 -24.84 -0.67 6.10
N ARG A 417 -25.19 0.44 6.77
CA ARG A 417 -25.46 0.47 8.21
C ARG A 417 -26.88 0.92 8.45
N LEU A 418 -27.61 0.14 9.24
CA LEU A 418 -29.02 0.38 9.54
C LEU A 418 -29.22 0.34 11.06
N ARG A 419 -30.06 1.24 11.57
CA ARG A 419 -30.45 1.26 12.98
C ARG A 419 -31.52 0.23 13.26
N ARG A 420 -31.68 -0.13 14.54
CA ARG A 420 -32.83 -0.91 15.02
C ARG A 420 -34.15 -0.37 14.44
N ASP A 421 -35.04 -1.29 14.10
CA ASP A 421 -36.36 -1.08 13.51
C ASP A 421 -36.37 -0.51 12.08
N GLN A 422 -35.20 -0.25 11.47
CA GLN A 422 -35.13 0.11 10.05
C GLN A 422 -35.35 -1.12 9.17
N ARG A 423 -36.13 -0.94 8.09
CA ARG A 423 -36.37 -1.98 7.08
C ARG A 423 -35.23 -2.01 6.09
N VAL A 424 -34.73 -3.21 5.80
CA VAL A 424 -33.75 -3.46 4.73
C VAL A 424 -34.47 -3.45 3.38
N PHE A 425 -35.55 -4.22 3.29
CA PHE A 425 -36.47 -4.25 2.15
C PHE A 425 -37.84 -4.78 2.61
N VAL A 426 -38.85 -4.61 1.76
CA VAL A 426 -40.21 -5.09 2.00
C VAL A 426 -40.55 -6.23 1.05
N GLU A 427 -41.45 -7.11 1.48
CA GLU A 427 -42.04 -8.12 0.61
C GLU A 427 -42.62 -7.48 -0.66
N GLY A 428 -42.36 -8.12 -1.81
CA GLY A 428 -42.76 -7.64 -3.14
C GLY A 428 -41.82 -6.62 -3.77
N ASP A 429 -40.81 -6.11 -3.06
CA ASP A 429 -39.81 -5.25 -3.66
C ASP A 429 -39.00 -6.03 -4.71
N PRO A 430 -38.49 -5.40 -5.79
CA PRO A 430 -37.49 -6.01 -6.64
C PRO A 430 -36.24 -6.36 -5.82
N GLY A 431 -35.67 -7.55 -6.01
CA GLY A 431 -34.43 -7.94 -5.33
C GLY A 431 -33.32 -8.21 -6.34
N GLN A 432 -32.35 -7.30 -6.46
CA GLN A 432 -31.17 -7.50 -7.31
C GLN A 432 -29.89 -7.66 -6.50
N GLU A 433 -30.03 -7.85 -5.19
CA GLU A 433 -28.91 -7.90 -4.26
C GLU A 433 -29.16 -8.94 -3.17
N LEU A 434 -28.09 -9.57 -2.70
CA LEU A 434 -28.08 -10.41 -1.50
C LEU A 434 -27.38 -9.69 -0.36
N TYR A 435 -27.75 -10.02 0.87
CA TYR A 435 -27.21 -9.40 2.06
C TYR A 435 -26.52 -10.42 2.96
N VAL A 436 -25.48 -9.99 3.65
CA VAL A 436 -24.79 -10.76 4.69
C VAL A 436 -24.71 -9.91 5.95
N VAL A 437 -25.10 -10.47 7.09
CA VAL A 437 -25.02 -9.75 8.37
C VAL A 437 -23.57 -9.78 8.85
N VAL A 438 -22.95 -8.61 8.98
CA VAL A 438 -21.59 -8.44 9.53
C VAL A 438 -21.68 -8.36 11.06
N GLU A 439 -22.54 -7.48 11.53
CA GLU A 439 -22.85 -7.23 12.93
C GLU A 439 -24.34 -6.95 13.06
N GLY A 440 -24.92 -7.26 14.21
CA GLY A 440 -26.33 -7.06 14.46
C GLY A 440 -27.19 -8.31 14.21
N GLU A 441 -28.49 -8.11 14.05
CA GLU A 441 -29.48 -9.17 13.80
C GLU A 441 -30.60 -8.61 12.91
N VAL A 442 -30.97 -9.35 11.88
CA VAL A 442 -32.06 -9.02 10.95
C VAL A 442 -33.18 -10.05 11.06
N GLN A 443 -34.41 -9.58 11.22
CA GLN A 443 -35.60 -10.43 11.21
C GLN A 443 -36.23 -10.45 9.83
N ILE A 444 -36.47 -11.65 9.32
CA ILE A 444 -37.31 -11.89 8.15
C ILE A 444 -38.76 -11.90 8.62
N VAL A 445 -39.60 -11.07 8.03
CA VAL A 445 -40.99 -10.87 8.44
C VAL A 445 -41.95 -11.17 7.30
N ALA A 446 -43.01 -11.92 7.58
CA ALA A 446 -44.12 -12.13 6.66
C ALA A 446 -45.03 -10.91 6.67
N ASP A 447 -45.44 -10.45 5.49
CA ASP A 447 -46.52 -9.51 5.27
C ASP A 447 -46.33 -8.11 5.93
N ARG A 448 -46.95 -7.08 5.36
CA ARG A 448 -46.89 -5.71 5.89
C ARG A 448 -47.74 -5.54 7.17
N GLU A 449 -48.75 -6.38 7.38
CA GLU A 449 -49.74 -6.23 8.45
C GLU A 449 -49.48 -7.16 9.65
N SER A 450 -49.16 -8.45 9.42
CA SER A 450 -49.02 -9.43 10.51
C SER A 450 -47.75 -9.29 11.36
N ARG A 451 -46.67 -8.68 10.81
CA ARG A 451 -45.31 -8.59 11.41
C ARG A 451 -44.80 -9.92 11.98
N GLN A 452 -45.27 -11.06 11.48
CA GLN A 452 -44.85 -12.35 11.97
C GLN A 452 -43.37 -12.58 11.61
N VAL A 453 -42.53 -12.83 12.61
CA VAL A 453 -41.12 -13.16 12.41
C VAL A 453 -41.01 -14.59 11.89
N LEU A 454 -40.52 -14.74 10.67
CA LEU A 454 -40.27 -16.03 10.01
C LEU A 454 -38.90 -16.61 10.38
N ALA A 455 -37.90 -15.74 10.53
CA ALA A 455 -36.54 -16.13 10.91
C ALA A 455 -35.76 -14.93 11.49
N SER A 456 -34.81 -15.21 12.38
CA SER A 456 -33.76 -14.27 12.80
C SER A 456 -32.45 -14.66 12.13
N ILE A 457 -31.75 -13.68 11.56
CA ILE A 457 -30.52 -13.83 10.80
C ILE A 457 -29.41 -13.07 11.53
N GLY A 458 -28.40 -13.79 12.01
CA GLY A 458 -27.30 -13.25 12.79
C GLY A 458 -25.99 -13.09 12.00
N PRO A 459 -24.91 -12.63 12.67
CA PRO A 459 -23.61 -12.42 12.02
C PRO A 459 -23.09 -13.66 11.29
N GLY A 460 -22.64 -13.47 10.05
CA GLY A 460 -22.15 -14.53 9.16
C GLY A 460 -23.23 -15.25 8.35
N GLU A 461 -24.50 -14.92 8.55
CA GLU A 461 -25.62 -15.49 7.80
C GLU A 461 -26.07 -14.58 6.64
N VAL A 462 -26.71 -15.20 5.64
CA VAL A 462 -27.10 -14.56 4.37
C VAL A 462 -28.60 -14.45 4.27
N PHE A 463 -29.14 -13.38 3.69
CA PHE A 463 -30.57 -13.26 3.39
C PHE A 463 -30.81 -12.48 2.10
N GLY A 464 -32.04 -12.57 1.59
CA GLY A 464 -32.41 -11.97 0.30
C GLY A 464 -31.86 -12.73 -0.91
N GLU A 465 -31.34 -13.94 -0.72
CA GLU A 465 -30.70 -14.73 -1.75
C GLU A 465 -31.67 -15.27 -2.81
N LEU A 466 -32.96 -15.48 -2.48
CA LEU A 466 -33.95 -16.07 -3.39
C LEU A 466 -34.12 -15.23 -4.66
N ALA A 467 -34.37 -13.94 -4.50
CA ALA A 467 -34.53 -13.00 -5.61
C ALA A 467 -33.28 -12.93 -6.52
N LEU A 468 -32.09 -13.15 -5.95
CA LEU A 468 -30.85 -13.21 -6.73
C LEU A 468 -30.73 -14.51 -7.55
N VAL A 469 -31.34 -15.60 -7.09
CA VAL A 469 -31.32 -16.92 -7.74
C VAL A 469 -32.39 -17.04 -8.82
N ASP A 470 -33.63 -16.66 -8.54
CA ASP A 470 -34.78 -16.87 -9.43
C ASP A 470 -35.25 -15.61 -10.18
N GLY A 471 -34.76 -14.42 -9.78
CA GLY A 471 -35.15 -13.14 -10.38
C GLY A 471 -36.56 -12.68 -10.00
N LEU A 472 -37.21 -13.32 -9.02
CA LEU A 472 -38.54 -12.95 -8.54
C LEU A 472 -38.46 -11.83 -7.48
N PRO A 473 -39.57 -11.11 -7.21
CA PRO A 473 -39.63 -10.14 -6.11
C PRO A 473 -39.32 -10.76 -4.74
N ARG A 474 -38.96 -9.93 -3.76
CA ARG A 474 -38.69 -10.35 -2.37
C ARG A 474 -39.87 -11.15 -1.82
N SER A 475 -39.61 -12.38 -1.40
CA SER A 475 -40.62 -13.31 -0.86
C SER A 475 -41.10 -12.97 0.56
N ALA A 476 -40.39 -12.07 1.26
CA ALA A 476 -40.69 -11.61 2.61
C ALA A 476 -40.00 -10.26 2.85
N GLY A 477 -40.38 -9.54 3.90
CA GLY A 477 -39.67 -8.33 4.35
C GLY A 477 -38.47 -8.65 5.23
N ALA A 478 -37.56 -7.69 5.40
CA ALA A 478 -36.42 -7.79 6.31
C ALA A 478 -36.28 -6.50 7.14
N THR A 479 -36.17 -6.63 8.46
CA THR A 479 -36.06 -5.49 9.40
C THR A 479 -34.95 -5.74 10.43
N CYS A 480 -34.17 -4.71 10.75
CA CYS A 480 -33.10 -4.80 11.74
C CYS A 480 -33.69 -4.90 13.17
N ALA A 481 -33.39 -5.99 13.89
CA ALA A 481 -33.79 -6.16 15.29
C ALA A 481 -32.88 -5.36 16.26
N GLN A 482 -31.69 -5.01 15.80
CA GLN A 482 -30.70 -4.16 16.48
C GLN A 482 -29.92 -3.34 15.43
N ASP A 483 -29.12 -2.37 15.87
CA ASP A 483 -28.19 -1.67 14.97
C ASP A 483 -27.31 -2.71 14.26
N SER A 484 -27.32 -2.67 12.92
CA SER A 484 -26.78 -3.72 12.08
C SER A 484 -25.91 -3.16 10.98
N THR A 485 -24.79 -3.84 10.74
CA THR A 485 -23.91 -3.62 9.60
C THR A 485 -24.11 -4.77 8.63
N LEU A 486 -24.44 -4.45 7.39
CA LEU A 486 -24.74 -5.44 6.35
C LEU A 486 -23.77 -5.28 5.19
N LEU A 487 -23.33 -6.41 4.66
CA LEU A 487 -22.68 -6.50 3.37
C LEU A 487 -23.72 -6.73 2.28
N VAL A 488 -23.58 -6.02 1.18
CA VAL A 488 -24.49 -6.07 0.03
C VAL A 488 -23.69 -6.50 -1.19
N LEU A 489 -24.16 -7.55 -1.85
CA LEU A 489 -23.59 -8.05 -3.10
C LEU A 489 -24.65 -7.96 -4.20
N GLN A 490 -24.36 -7.16 -5.22
CA GLN A 490 -25.24 -6.96 -6.37
C GLN A 490 -25.17 -8.15 -7.34
N ALA A 491 -26.32 -8.56 -7.89
CA ALA A 491 -26.41 -9.64 -8.86
C ALA A 491 -25.63 -9.33 -10.14
N SER A 492 -25.62 -8.07 -10.59
CA SER A 492 -24.84 -7.63 -11.76
C SER A 492 -23.36 -7.88 -11.57
N ASP A 493 -22.83 -7.50 -10.41
CA ASP A 493 -21.40 -7.51 -10.13
C ASP A 493 -20.94 -8.93 -9.86
N PHE A 494 -21.78 -9.72 -9.18
CA PHE A 494 -21.54 -11.15 -9.02
C PHE A 494 -21.54 -11.89 -10.37
N ARG A 495 -22.47 -11.58 -11.29
CA ARG A 495 -22.45 -12.16 -12.64
C ARG A 495 -21.18 -11.81 -13.41
N GLN A 496 -20.71 -10.56 -13.33
CA GLN A 496 -19.46 -10.14 -13.97
C GLN A 496 -18.25 -10.85 -13.37
N LEU A 497 -18.17 -10.92 -12.04
CA LEU A 497 -17.08 -11.61 -11.35
C LEU A 497 -17.04 -13.10 -11.71
N THR A 498 -18.18 -13.77 -11.73
CA THR A 498 -18.27 -15.21 -12.05
C THR A 498 -18.01 -15.52 -13.51
N ALA A 499 -18.26 -14.58 -14.42
CA ALA A 499 -17.84 -14.68 -15.82
C ALA A 499 -16.31 -14.66 -15.96
N ARG A 500 -15.62 -13.83 -15.18
CA ARG A 500 -14.15 -13.73 -15.17
C ARG A 500 -13.48 -14.84 -14.36
N HIS A 501 -14.11 -15.25 -13.26
CA HIS A 501 -13.59 -16.23 -12.32
C HIS A 501 -14.64 -17.35 -12.04
N PRO A 502 -14.82 -18.29 -12.96
CA PRO A 502 -15.87 -19.33 -12.84
C PRO A 502 -15.75 -20.20 -11.57
N ALA A 503 -14.53 -20.38 -11.05
CA ALA A 503 -14.28 -21.13 -9.82
C ALA A 503 -14.98 -20.49 -8.60
N ILE A 504 -14.97 -19.16 -8.50
CA ILE A 504 -15.66 -18.40 -7.44
C ILE A 504 -17.16 -18.68 -7.54
N GLY A 505 -17.73 -18.52 -8.74
CA GLY A 505 -19.16 -18.73 -8.98
C GLY A 505 -19.61 -20.13 -8.63
N ARG A 506 -18.86 -21.16 -9.05
CA ARG A 506 -19.14 -22.55 -8.69
C ARG A 506 -19.20 -22.75 -7.18
N THR A 507 -18.21 -22.27 -6.44
CA THR A 507 -18.13 -22.44 -4.99
C THR A 507 -19.29 -21.73 -4.29
N VAL A 508 -19.53 -20.46 -4.63
CA VAL A 508 -20.57 -19.65 -3.99
C VAL A 508 -21.97 -20.19 -4.29
N LEU A 509 -22.27 -20.55 -5.54
CA LEU A 509 -23.57 -21.11 -5.92
C LEU A 509 -23.82 -22.48 -5.24
N LEU A 510 -22.82 -23.35 -5.18
CA LEU A 510 -22.96 -24.63 -4.46
C LEU A 510 -23.25 -24.41 -2.97
N ASN A 511 -22.58 -23.45 -2.34
CA ASN A 511 -22.82 -23.13 -0.93
C ASN A 511 -24.19 -22.47 -0.71
N LEU A 512 -24.66 -21.61 -1.63
CA LEU A 512 -26.03 -21.08 -1.62
C LEU A 512 -27.06 -22.21 -1.70
N CYS A 513 -26.89 -23.15 -2.63
CA CYS A 513 -27.78 -24.32 -2.74
C CYS A 513 -27.82 -25.15 -1.45
N ARG A 514 -26.67 -25.32 -0.76
CA ARG A 514 -26.60 -26.00 0.55
C ARG A 514 -27.36 -25.23 1.63
N THR A 515 -27.22 -23.90 1.68
CA THR A 515 -27.95 -23.03 2.61
C THR A 515 -29.46 -23.13 2.39
N LEU A 516 -29.91 -22.98 1.14
CA LEU A 516 -31.33 -23.10 0.77
C LEU A 516 -31.88 -24.49 1.11
N SER A 517 -31.14 -25.56 0.80
CA SER A 517 -31.53 -26.92 1.14
C SER A 517 -31.65 -27.14 2.66
N SER A 518 -30.79 -26.50 3.45
CA SER A 518 -30.86 -26.55 4.91
C SER A 518 -32.08 -25.80 5.44
N ARG A 519 -32.39 -24.63 4.87
CA ARG A 519 -33.58 -23.84 5.25
C ARG A 519 -34.87 -24.55 4.91
N LEU A 520 -34.95 -25.16 3.73
CA LEU A 520 -36.12 -25.95 3.33
C LEU A 520 -36.38 -27.11 4.30
N ARG A 521 -35.34 -27.90 4.62
CA ARG A 521 -35.46 -28.98 5.61
C ARG A 521 -35.92 -28.48 6.98
N ALA A 522 -35.43 -27.32 7.43
CA ALA A 522 -35.84 -26.73 8.70
C ALA A 522 -37.32 -26.26 8.66
N ALA A 523 -37.76 -25.69 7.54
CA ALA A 523 -39.15 -25.30 7.33
C ALA A 523 -40.09 -26.51 7.31
N ASP A 524 -39.72 -27.58 6.60
CA ASP A 524 -40.48 -28.84 6.54
C ASP A 524 -40.63 -29.44 7.96
N GLN A 525 -39.55 -29.48 8.74
CA GLN A 525 -39.57 -29.96 10.13
C GLN A 525 -40.43 -29.09 11.05
N ALA A 526 -40.38 -27.77 10.89
CA ALA A 526 -41.21 -26.84 11.66
C ALA A 526 -42.69 -27.07 11.34
N LEU A 527 -43.04 -27.25 10.06
CA LEU A 527 -44.39 -27.55 9.61
C LEU A 527 -44.90 -28.87 10.20
N GLU A 528 -44.13 -29.95 10.11
CA GLU A 528 -44.46 -31.23 10.74
C GLU A 528 -44.69 -31.11 12.26
N SER A 529 -43.90 -30.28 12.94
CA SER A 529 -44.03 -30.07 14.39
C SER A 529 -45.30 -29.30 14.78
N LEU A 530 -45.75 -28.39 13.92
CA LEU A 530 -47.00 -27.65 14.09
C LEU A 530 -48.20 -28.58 13.87
N GLU A 531 -48.17 -29.37 12.80
CA GLU A 531 -49.21 -30.36 12.51
C GLU A 531 -49.36 -31.40 13.63
N ARG A 532 -48.24 -31.86 14.23
CA ARG A 532 -48.25 -32.75 15.39
C ARG A 532 -48.79 -32.10 16.67
N ARG A 533 -48.67 -30.78 16.83
CA ARG A 533 -49.23 -30.04 17.98
C ARG A 533 -50.74 -29.82 17.83
N GLU A 534 -51.23 -29.60 16.62
CA GLU A 534 -52.67 -29.47 16.34
C GLU A 534 -53.42 -30.81 16.38
N THR A 535 -52.71 -31.94 16.21
CA THR A 535 -53.29 -33.30 16.25
C THR A 535 -53.13 -34.02 17.59
N SER A 536 -52.56 -33.37 18.61
CA SER A 536 -52.45 -33.92 19.97
C SER A 536 -53.65 -33.43 20.82
N PRO A 537 -54.52 -34.33 21.32
CA PRO A 537 -55.75 -33.97 22.02
C PRO A 537 -55.55 -33.28 23.38
#